data_AF-A0A931UYE3-F1
#
_entry.id   AF-A0A931UYE3-F1
#
_cell.length_a   1.000
_cell.length_b   1.000
_cell.length_c   1.000
_cell.angle_alpha   90.00
_cell.angle_beta   90.00
_cell.angle_gamma   90.00
#
_symmetry.space_group_name_H-M   'P 1'
#
loop_
_entity.id
_entity.type
_entity.pdbx_description
1 polymer ?
#
loop_
_entity_poly.entity_id
_entity_poly.type
_entity_poly.pdbx_seq_one_letter_code
_entity_poly.pdbx_strand_id
1 'polypeptide(L)'
;MPTARKSWLFFGSDDHANAATNLFSLVASCKFHGLDAEAYLADVIRVMLYWPRERYVELAPKFWAGTRARLDAEAMKLPLGRVTVPPPLTAEEQAATG
;
A
#
# COMPACT_ATOMS: atom_id res chain seq x y z
N MET A 1 -28.37 -9.69 0.07
CA MET A 1 -27.44 -10.48 -0.75
C MET A 1 -26.03 -10.15 -0.28
N PRO A 2 -25.33 -11.00 0.49
CA PRO A 2 -23.98 -10.68 0.95
C PRO A 2 -23.02 -10.92 -0.21
N THR A 3 -22.67 -9.86 -0.93
CA THR A 3 -21.65 -9.90 -1.98
C THR A 3 -20.28 -10.09 -1.34
N ALA A 4 -19.57 -11.08 -1.86
CA ALA A 4 -18.20 -11.47 -1.56
C ALA A 4 -17.29 -10.28 -1.23
N ARG A 5 -16.97 -10.08 0.05
CA ARG A 5 -15.95 -9.14 0.52
C ARG A 5 -14.97 -9.84 1.46
N LYS A 6 -14.22 -10.85 1.00
CA LYS A 6 -13.07 -11.42 1.76
C LYS A 6 -12.24 -12.53 1.07
N SER A 7 -12.26 -12.67 -0.26
CA SER A 7 -11.53 -13.81 -0.87
C SER A 7 -10.73 -13.51 -2.14
N TRP A 8 -10.79 -12.30 -2.69
CA TRP A 8 -10.03 -11.96 -3.91
C TRP A 8 -8.53 -11.70 -3.71
N LEU A 9 -8.03 -11.68 -2.46
CA LEU A 9 -6.60 -11.64 -2.17
C LEU A 9 -5.96 -13.05 -2.08
N PHE A 10 -6.74 -14.11 -2.28
CA PHE A 10 -6.34 -15.48 -1.97
C PHE A 10 -6.64 -16.51 -3.07
N PHE A 11 -6.98 -16.13 -4.29
CA PHE A 11 -7.42 -17.16 -5.26
C PHE A 11 -6.23 -17.84 -5.98
N GLY A 12 -5.72 -18.96 -5.44
CA GLY A 12 -4.91 -19.89 -6.25
C GLY A 12 -4.03 -20.94 -5.54
N SER A 13 -4.62 -21.89 -4.79
CA SER A 13 -4.10 -23.17 -4.24
C SER A 13 -2.60 -23.40 -3.87
N ASP A 14 -1.58 -23.06 -4.65
CA ASP A 14 -0.15 -23.07 -4.26
C ASP A 14 0.40 -21.65 -4.00
N ASP A 15 -0.29 -20.66 -4.56
CA ASP A 15 -0.02 -19.24 -4.45
C ASP A 15 -0.36 -18.69 -3.05
N HIS A 16 -1.14 -19.40 -2.23
CA HIS A 16 -1.44 -18.99 -0.86
C HIS A 16 -0.18 -18.91 0.01
N ALA A 17 0.75 -19.86 -0.14
CA ALA A 17 2.00 -19.86 0.60
C ALA A 17 2.91 -18.71 0.15
N ASN A 18 2.98 -18.47 -1.17
CA ASN A 18 3.76 -17.36 -1.74
C ASN A 18 3.16 -16.00 -1.41
N ALA A 19 1.86 -15.82 -1.56
CA ALA A 19 1.14 -14.61 -1.19
C ALA A 19 1.23 -14.33 0.31
N ALA A 20 1.09 -15.35 1.16
CA ALA A 20 1.32 -15.22 2.59
C ALA A 20 2.77 -14.82 2.89
N THR A 21 3.75 -15.48 2.26
CA THR A 21 5.18 -15.16 2.43
C THR A 21 5.51 -13.73 2.00
N ASN A 22 4.97 -13.29 0.86
CA ASN A 22 5.10 -11.92 0.38
C ASN A 22 4.45 -10.93 1.34
N LEU A 23 3.26 -11.23 1.85
CA LEU A 23 2.58 -10.40 2.84
C LEU A 23 3.35 -10.35 4.16
N PHE A 24 3.85 -11.48 4.66
CA PHE A 24 4.67 -11.54 5.87
C PHE A 24 5.98 -10.77 5.69
N SER A 25 6.61 -10.85 4.53
CA SER A 25 7.80 -10.08 4.19
C SER A 25 7.50 -8.58 4.14
N LEU A 26 6.35 -8.19 3.59
CA LEU A 26 5.87 -6.80 3.56
C LEU A 26 5.59 -6.29 4.98
N VAL A 27 4.90 -7.07 5.80
CA VAL A 27 4.60 -6.76 7.21
C VAL A 27 5.90 -6.65 8.02
N ALA A 28 6.86 -7.55 7.81
CA ALA A 28 8.18 -7.47 8.42
C ALA A 28 8.93 -6.20 7.98
N SER A 29 8.84 -5.82 6.71
CA SER A 29 9.39 -4.56 6.19
C SER A 29 8.72 -3.35 6.83
N CYS A 30 7.39 -3.36 7.01
CA CYS A 30 6.67 -2.30 7.72
C CYS A 30 7.16 -2.14 9.15
N LYS A 31 7.30 -3.26 9.88
CA LYS A 31 7.83 -3.26 11.25
C LYS A 31 9.26 -2.72 11.32
N PHE A 32 10.11 -3.07 10.34
CA PHE A 32 11.48 -2.55 10.25
C PHE A 32 11.52 -1.03 10.04
N HIS A 33 10.57 -0.49 9.26
CA HIS A 33 10.41 0.94 9.03
C HIS A 33 9.60 1.67 10.12
N GLY A 34 9.19 0.99 11.20
CA GLY A 34 8.38 1.57 12.28
C GLY A 34 6.95 1.92 11.89
N LEU A 35 6.42 1.29 10.83
CA LEU A 35 5.06 1.50 10.34
C LEU A 35 4.10 0.47 10.94
N ASP A 36 2.88 0.92 11.22
CA ASP A 36 1.76 0.03 11.53
C ASP A 36 1.35 -0.73 10.25
N ALA A 37 1.57 -2.04 10.24
CA ALA A 37 1.35 -2.88 9.06
C ALA A 37 -0.13 -2.99 8.67
N GLU A 38 -1.05 -2.93 9.64
CA GLU A 38 -2.48 -3.01 9.38
C GLU A 38 -2.97 -1.69 8.74
N ALA A 39 -2.59 -0.56 9.32
CA ALA A 39 -2.91 0.76 8.79
C ALA A 39 -2.30 0.98 7.41
N TYR A 40 -1.03 0.58 7.23
CA TYR A 40 -0.35 0.63 5.94
C TYR A 40 -1.09 -0.19 4.88
N LEU A 41 -1.43 -1.44 5.16
CA LEU A 41 -2.09 -2.31 4.18
C LEU A 41 -3.48 -1.79 3.82
N ALA A 42 -4.23 -1.30 4.80
CA ALA A 42 -5.55 -0.70 4.58
C ALA A 42 -5.46 0.53 3.66
N ASP A 43 -4.48 1.39 3.90
CA ASP A 43 -4.25 2.58 3.10
C ASP A 43 -3.75 2.23 1.69
N VAL A 44 -2.78 1.31 1.57
CA VAL A 44 -2.23 0.84 0.28
C VAL A 44 -3.33 0.23 -0.61
N ILE A 45 -4.18 -0.64 -0.07
CA ILE A 45 -5.28 -1.25 -0.85
C ILE A 45 -6.23 -0.18 -1.43
N ARG A 46 -6.46 0.92 -0.69
CA ARG A 46 -7.30 2.03 -1.15
C ARG A 46 -6.62 2.82 -2.27
N VAL A 47 -5.36 3.20 -2.08
CA VAL A 47 -4.65 4.05 -3.05
C VAL A 47 -4.19 3.28 -4.29
N MET A 48 -3.94 1.98 -4.17
CA MET A 48 -3.48 1.12 -5.26
C MET A 48 -4.48 1.08 -6.44
N LEU A 49 -5.78 1.22 -6.17
CA LEU A 49 -6.82 1.28 -7.20
C LEU A 49 -6.76 2.56 -8.05
N TYR A 50 -6.13 3.62 -7.54
CA TYR A 50 -6.02 4.92 -8.20
C TYR A 50 -4.59 5.20 -8.70
N TRP A 51 -3.60 4.44 -8.24
CA TRP A 51 -2.18 4.66 -8.57
C TRP A 51 -1.79 4.01 -9.91
N PRO A 52 -1.02 4.70 -10.77
CA PRO A 52 -0.48 4.08 -11.96
C PRO A 52 0.59 3.04 -11.61
N ARG A 53 0.63 1.92 -12.36
CA ARG A 53 1.52 0.77 -12.12
C ARG A 53 2.99 1.14 -12.09
N GLU A 54 3.39 2.12 -12.90
CA GLU A 54 4.76 2.65 -12.96
C GLU A 54 5.23 3.27 -11.63
N ARG A 55 4.30 3.67 -10.75
CA ARG A 55 4.57 4.37 -9.50
C ARG A 55 4.32 3.51 -8.25
N TYR A 56 4.19 2.19 -8.38
CA TYR A 56 3.98 1.29 -7.24
C TYR A 56 5.15 1.27 -6.25
N VAL A 57 6.35 1.63 -6.71
CA VAL A 57 7.53 1.77 -5.84
C VAL A 57 7.27 2.81 -4.74
N GLU A 58 6.49 3.87 -5.01
CA GLU A 58 6.14 4.89 -4.02
C GLU A 58 5.23 4.36 -2.89
N LEU A 59 4.52 3.26 -3.15
CA LEU A 59 3.66 2.60 -2.18
C LEU A 59 4.43 1.64 -1.28
N ALA A 60 5.71 1.34 -1.56
CA ALA A 60 6.49 0.41 -0.75
C ALA A 60 6.65 0.94 0.69
N PRO A 61 6.80 0.06 1.71
CA PRO A 61 6.89 0.46 3.12
C PRO A 61 7.98 1.50 3.38
N LYS A 62 9.07 1.43 2.62
CA LYS A 62 10.20 2.37 2.68
C LYS A 62 9.83 3.81 2.31
N PHE A 63 8.98 4.00 1.30
CA PHE A 63 8.59 5.32 0.78
C PHE A 63 7.21 5.76 1.28
N TRP A 64 6.49 4.85 1.94
CA TRP A 64 5.14 5.06 2.40
C TRP A 64 4.97 6.29 3.29
N ALA A 65 5.90 6.53 4.22
CA ALA A 65 5.81 7.70 5.11
C ALA A 65 5.78 9.02 4.33
N GLY A 66 6.63 9.15 3.31
CA GLY A 66 6.66 10.33 2.43
C GLY A 66 5.41 10.42 1.54
N THR A 67 4.98 9.30 0.97
CA THR A 67 3.74 9.23 0.18
C THR A 67 2.53 9.60 1.01
N ARG A 68 2.43 9.09 2.25
CA ARG A 68 1.33 9.30 3.19
C ARG A 68 1.24 10.74 3.68
N ALA A 69 2.37 11.43 3.82
CA ALA A 69 2.41 12.85 4.16
C ALA A 69 1.86 13.75 3.04
N ARG A 70 1.92 13.29 1.79
CA ARG A 70 1.39 14.01 0.61
C ARG A 70 -0.04 13.62 0.26
N LEU A 71 -0.56 12.56 0.86
CA LEU A 71 -1.96 12.17 0.72
C LEU A 71 -2.84 13.06 1.60
N ASP A 72 -3.97 13.48 1.03
CA ASP A 72 -4.97 14.25 1.75
C ASP A 72 -5.52 13.43 2.93
N ALA A 73 -5.36 13.96 4.15
CA ALA A 73 -5.75 13.27 5.37
C ALA A 73 -7.28 13.10 5.50
N GLU A 74 -8.07 14.01 4.94
CA GLU A 74 -9.54 13.93 4.95
C GLU A 74 -10.02 12.86 3.96
N ALA A 75 -9.38 12.74 2.79
CA ALA A 75 -9.65 11.67 1.84
C ALA A 75 -9.36 10.28 2.43
N MET A 76 -8.38 10.17 3.35
CA MET A 76 -8.03 8.91 4.03
C MET A 76 -8.96 8.55 5.21
N LYS A 77 -9.67 9.52 5.79
CA LYS A 77 -10.65 9.30 6.88
C LYS A 77 -11.93 8.64 6.39
N LEU A 78 -12.28 8.84 5.12
CA LEU A 78 -13.49 8.28 4.54
C LEU A 78 -13.30 6.78 4.24
N PRO A 79 -14.29 5.93 4.56
CA PRO A 79 -14.19 4.48 4.35
C PRO A 79 -14.02 4.12 2.87
N LEU A 80 -14.55 4.96 1.98
CA LEU A 80 -14.40 4.92 0.52
C LEU A 80 -14.49 6.35 -0.02
N GLY A 81 -13.58 6.74 -0.92
CA GLY A 81 -13.54 8.08 -1.51
C GLY A 81 -12.52 8.18 -2.64
N ARG A 82 -12.65 9.20 -3.50
CA ARG A 82 -11.66 9.46 -4.56
C ARG A 82 -10.34 9.88 -3.92
N VAL A 83 -9.33 9.04 -4.01
CA VAL A 83 -7.97 9.41 -3.64
C VAL A 83 -7.38 10.25 -4.76
N THR A 84 -6.98 11.48 -4.46
CA THR A 84 -6.19 12.31 -5.38
C THR A 84 -4.75 11.85 -5.33
N VAL A 85 -4.24 11.29 -6.42
CA VAL A 85 -2.85 10.86 -6.51
C VAL A 85 -1.96 12.12 -6.60
N PRO A 86 -1.06 12.35 -5.63
CA PRO A 86 -0.13 13.47 -5.66
C PRO A 86 0.90 13.30 -6.80
N PRO A 87 1.60 14.38 -7.19
CA PRO A 87 2.68 14.30 -8.18
C PRO A 87 3.74 13.25 -7.79
N PRO A 88 4.45 12.67 -8.78
CA PRO A 88 5.40 11.57 -8.57
C PRO A 88 6.50 11.93 -7.57
N LEU A 89 6.90 10.94 -6.75
CA LEU A 89 8.06 11.05 -5.86
C LEU A 89 9.28 11.23 -6.78
N THR A 90 10.01 12.33 -6.63
CA THR A 90 11.19 12.59 -7.48
C THR A 90 12.22 11.48 -7.28
N ALA A 91 12.95 11.12 -8.34
CA ALA A 91 13.97 10.06 -8.28
C ALA A 91 15.01 10.29 -7.17
N GLU A 92 15.25 11.56 -6.78
CA GLU A 92 16.10 11.95 -5.65
C GLU A 92 15.56 11.47 -4.30
N GLU A 93 14.25 11.60 -4.06
CA GLU A 93 13.58 11.08 -2.86
C GLU A 93 13.54 9.53 -2.85
N GLN A 94 13.57 8.89 -4.03
CA GLN A 94 13.64 7.44 -4.18
C GLN A 94 15.07 6.90 -3.95
N ALA A 95 16.09 7.67 -4.35
CA ALA A 95 17.50 7.29 -4.30
C ALA A 95 18.20 7.66 -2.96
N ALA A 96 17.72 8.66 -2.23
CA ALA A 96 18.36 9.16 -1.01
C ALA A 96 18.35 8.20 0.19
N THR A 97 17.66 7.07 0.09
CA THR A 97 17.58 6.07 1.18
C THR A 97 18.32 4.79 0.78
N GLY A 98 19.55 4.91 0.28
CA GLY A 98 20.44 3.79 -0.08
C GLY A 98 21.17 3.21 1.13
#